data_AF-A0A5N8HFJ8-F1
#
_entry.id   AF-A0A5N8HFJ8-F1
#
_cell.length_a   1.000
_cell.length_b   1.000
_cell.length_c   1.000
_cell.angle_alpha   90.00
_cell.angle_beta   90.00
_cell.angle_gamma   90.00
#
_symmetry.space_group_name_H-M   'P 1'
#
loop_
_entity.id
_entity.type
_entity.pdbx_description
1 polymer ?
#
loop_
_entity_poly.entity_id
_entity_poly.type
_entity_poly.pdbx_seq_one_letter_code
_entity_poly.pdbx_strand_id
1 'polypeptide(L)'
;PGCVEVCPAGAVIFGTREELMAEAKKRLALKPGSEYHYPRQTLKSGDTYLHTVPKYYPHLYGEKEGGGTQVLVLTGVPYENLDLPKLDDLSTGARSENIQHTLYKGMMLPLAVLAGLTVLVRRNTKNDHHDGGDDHES
;
A
#
# COMPACT_ATOMS: atom_id res chain seq x y z
N PRO A 1 16.93 10.57 -14.17
CA PRO A 1 15.56 10.85 -14.66
C PRO A 1 15.49 12.26 -15.25
N GLY A 2 14.99 12.43 -16.48
CA GLY A 2 15.10 13.70 -17.19
C GLY A 2 14.53 14.91 -16.41
N CYS A 3 13.40 14.75 -15.72
CA CYS A 3 12.81 15.83 -14.90
C CYS A 3 13.67 16.27 -13.72
N VAL A 4 14.45 15.34 -13.16
CA VAL A 4 15.33 15.58 -12.01
C VAL A 4 16.61 16.30 -12.45
N GLU A 5 17.11 15.97 -13.63
CA GLU A 5 18.34 16.56 -14.21
C GLU A 5 18.14 18.03 -14.59
N VAL A 6 16.95 18.39 -15.06
CA VAL A 6 16.63 19.75 -15.54
C VAL A 6 16.04 20.67 -14.46
N CYS A 7 15.72 20.16 -13.26
CA CYS A 7 15.06 20.97 -12.23
C CYS A 7 16.03 22.01 -11.64
N PRO A 8 15.86 23.31 -11.91
CA PRO A 8 16.82 24.33 -11.47
C PRO A 8 16.74 24.62 -9.97
N ALA A 9 15.59 24.32 -9.35
CA ALA A 9 15.27 24.67 -7.97
C ALA A 9 15.51 23.54 -6.95
N GLY A 10 15.85 22.32 -7.39
CA GLY A 10 15.96 21.17 -6.48
C GLY A 10 14.62 20.72 -5.88
N ALA A 11 13.51 21.01 -6.58
CA ALA A 11 12.17 20.58 -6.19
C ALA A 11 11.98 19.07 -6.39
N VAL A 12 12.54 18.53 -7.47
CA VAL A 12 12.54 17.09 -7.79
C VAL A 12 13.98 16.58 -7.72
N ILE A 13 14.21 15.58 -6.89
CA ILE A 13 15.51 14.93 -6.68
C ILE A 13 15.35 13.41 -6.70
N PHE A 14 16.44 12.69 -6.96
CA PHE A 14 16.49 11.23 -7.02
C PHE A 14 17.60 10.68 -6.12
N GLY A 15 17.36 9.52 -5.52
CA GLY A 15 18.28 8.89 -4.57
C GLY A 15 17.68 7.62 -3.99
N THR A 16 18.33 7.06 -2.95
CA THR A 16 17.72 5.93 -2.24
C THR A 16 16.55 6.41 -1.40
N ARG A 17 15.61 5.50 -1.09
CA ARG A 17 14.44 5.85 -0.29
C ARG A 17 14.84 6.34 1.11
N GLU A 18 15.87 5.75 1.72
CA GLU A 18 16.34 6.20 3.04
C GLU A 18 16.86 7.64 2.99
N GLU A 19 17.69 7.95 1.99
CA GLU A 19 18.27 9.27 1.81
C GLU A 19 17.17 10.33 1.54
N LEU A 20 16.21 10.01 0.67
CA LEU A 20 15.09 10.90 0.36
C LEU A 20 14.14 11.11 1.55
N MET A 21 13.87 10.07 2.35
CA MET A 21 13.10 10.22 3.58
C MET A 21 13.82 11.11 4.61
N ALA A 22 15.13 10.95 4.76
CA ALA A 22 15.91 11.78 5.68
C ALA A 22 15.90 13.25 5.23
N GLU A 23 16.08 13.52 3.94
CA GLU A 23 16.00 14.87 3.38
C GLU A 23 14.59 15.46 3.53
N ALA A 24 13.54 14.67 3.28
CA ALA A 24 12.16 15.15 3.43
C ALA A 24 11.84 15.52 4.88
N LYS A 25 12.24 14.68 5.85
CA LYS A 25 12.08 14.96 7.29
C LYS A 25 12.86 16.19 7.71
N LYS A 26 14.07 16.37 7.17
CA LYS A 26 14.86 17.59 7.38
C LYS A 26 14.12 18.82 6.86
N ARG A 27 13.60 18.80 5.63
CA ARG A 27 12.84 19.92 5.05
C ARG A 27 11.60 20.27 5.86
N LEU A 28 10.87 19.28 6.37
CA LEU A 28 9.70 19.48 7.23
C LEU A 28 10.06 20.11 8.59
N ALA A 29 11.26 19.83 9.10
CA ALA A 29 11.74 20.37 10.37
C ALA A 29 12.36 21.78 10.26
N LEU A 30 12.64 22.26 9.04
CA LEU A 30 13.21 23.59 8.83
C LEU A 30 12.18 24.67 9.19
N LYS A 31 12.68 25.77 9.77
CA LYS A 31 11.85 26.93 10.10
C LYS A 31 11.44 27.66 8.82
N PRO A 32 10.13 27.88 8.57
CA PRO A 32 9.71 28.69 7.44
C PRO A 32 10.34 30.08 7.48
N GLY A 33 10.84 30.55 6.33
CA GLY A 33 11.54 31.83 6.22
C GLY A 33 13.06 31.77 6.46
N SER A 34 13.62 30.66 6.96
CA SER A 34 15.08 30.49 6.97
C SER A 34 15.61 30.16 5.58
N GLU A 35 16.91 30.31 5.36
CA GLU A 35 17.55 29.88 4.12
C GLU A 35 17.98 28.41 4.19
N TYR A 36 17.93 27.72 3.06
CA TYR A 36 18.38 26.34 2.94
C TYR A 36 18.99 26.08 1.56
N HIS A 37 20.08 25.29 1.56
CA HIS A 37 20.72 24.79 0.34
C HIS A 37 20.00 23.54 -0.15
N TYR A 38 19.06 23.72 -1.06
CA TYR A 38 18.30 22.63 -1.67
C TYR A 38 19.19 21.81 -2.60
N PRO A 39 19.39 20.51 -2.37
CA PRO A 39 20.14 19.66 -3.27
C PRO A 39 19.46 19.57 -4.63
N ARG A 40 20.23 19.56 -5.71
CA ARG A 40 19.75 19.40 -7.08
C ARG A 40 20.17 18.06 -7.65
N GLN A 41 19.29 17.48 -8.45
CA GLN A 41 19.43 16.19 -9.10
C GLN A 41 19.50 15.00 -8.12
N THR A 42 20.57 14.89 -7.34
CA THR A 42 20.75 13.86 -6.32
C THR A 42 21.35 14.45 -5.06
N LEU A 43 21.23 13.75 -3.93
CA LEU A 43 21.81 14.19 -2.66
C LEU A 43 23.35 14.16 -2.65
N LYS A 44 23.97 13.53 -3.65
CA LYS A 44 25.42 13.31 -3.76
C LYS A 44 26.09 14.19 -4.82
N SER A 45 25.32 14.94 -5.61
CA SER A 45 25.85 15.77 -6.70
C SER A 45 26.74 16.92 -6.21
N GLY A 46 26.59 17.34 -4.95
CA GLY A 46 27.21 18.55 -4.39
C GLY A 46 26.60 19.85 -4.94
N ASP A 47 25.68 19.75 -5.89
CA ASP A 47 25.00 20.88 -6.51
C ASP A 47 23.79 21.31 -5.66
N THR A 48 23.75 22.59 -5.27
CA THR A 48 22.71 23.12 -4.40
C THR A 48 22.15 24.45 -4.87
N TYR A 49 20.90 24.71 -4.50
CA TYR A 49 20.19 25.94 -4.76
C TYR A 49 19.79 26.60 -3.44
N LEU A 50 20.31 27.79 -3.17
CA LEU A 50 19.95 28.55 -1.97
C LEU A 50 18.58 29.20 -2.17
N HIS A 51 17.63 28.88 -1.30
CA HIS A 51 16.30 29.49 -1.30
C HIS A 51 15.71 29.56 0.10
N THR A 52 14.75 30.46 0.28
CA THR A 52 13.95 30.56 1.50
C THR A 52 13.05 29.33 1.66
N VAL A 53 13.00 28.80 2.89
CA VAL A 53 12.18 27.65 3.24
C VAL A 53 10.70 28.04 3.23
N PRO A 54 9.87 27.40 2.39
CA PRO A 54 8.43 27.63 2.41
C PRO A 54 7.79 26.97 3.63
N LYS A 55 6.56 27.37 3.95
CA LYS A 55 5.77 26.65 4.95
C LYS A 55 5.24 25.35 4.33
N TYR A 56 5.71 24.23 4.84
CA TYR A 56 5.19 22.91 4.47
C TYR A 56 3.94 22.56 5.29
N TYR A 57 3.02 21.83 4.66
CA TYR A 57 2.02 21.05 5.36
C TYR A 57 2.73 19.88 6.07
N PRO A 58 2.45 19.61 7.36
CA PRO A 58 3.22 18.67 8.18
C PRO A 58 2.87 17.21 7.86
N HIS A 59 3.07 16.80 6.61
CA HIS A 59 2.80 15.46 6.11
C HIS A 59 3.74 15.13 4.94
N LEU A 60 4.30 13.91 4.95
CA LEU A 60 5.12 13.36 3.88
C LEU A 60 4.31 12.32 3.11
N TYR A 61 3.72 12.75 2.00
CA TYR A 61 2.92 11.85 1.18
C TYR A 61 3.82 10.82 0.49
N GLY A 62 3.41 9.55 0.53
CA GLY A 62 4.14 8.41 0.03
C GLY A 62 4.99 7.69 1.07
N GLU A 63 5.06 8.17 2.33
CA GLU A 63 5.78 7.47 3.41
C GLU A 63 5.07 6.17 3.78
N LYS A 64 3.73 6.21 3.89
CA LYS A 64 2.89 5.09 4.33
C LYS A 64 1.82 4.71 3.32
N GLU A 65 1.42 5.65 2.49
CA GLU A 65 0.33 5.53 1.54
C GLU A 65 0.53 4.30 0.64
N GLY A 66 -0.43 3.38 0.67
CA GLY A 66 -0.41 2.16 -0.12
C GLY A 66 0.68 1.15 0.28
N GLY A 67 1.15 1.16 1.54
CA GLY A 67 2.29 0.35 1.98
C GLY A 67 3.65 1.03 1.80
N GLY A 68 3.64 2.33 1.50
CA GLY A 68 4.81 3.12 1.18
C GLY A 68 5.12 3.11 -0.32
N THR A 69 5.59 4.25 -0.80
CA THR A 69 5.85 4.49 -2.22
C THR A 69 7.34 4.77 -2.47
N GLN A 70 7.72 4.76 -3.75
CA GLN A 70 9.04 5.18 -4.21
C GLN A 70 9.12 6.69 -4.53
N VAL A 71 7.98 7.39 -4.52
CA VAL A 71 7.88 8.82 -4.85
C VAL A 71 7.33 9.55 -3.64
N LEU A 72 8.18 10.33 -2.98
CA LEU A 72 7.82 11.10 -1.80
C LEU A 72 7.48 12.53 -2.19
N VAL A 73 6.39 13.08 -1.65
CA VAL A 73 5.90 14.42 -1.98
C VAL A 73 5.73 15.26 -0.72
N LEU A 74 6.32 16.45 -0.76
CA LEU A 74 6.12 17.51 0.23
C LEU A 74 5.21 18.59 -0.38
N THR A 75 4.25 19.07 0.40
CA THR A 75 3.25 20.03 -0.05
C THR A 75 3.21 21.26 0.85
N GLY A 76 2.75 22.40 0.36
CA GLY A 76 2.48 23.59 1.18
C GLY A 76 1.04 23.64 1.73
N VAL A 77 0.17 22.78 1.22
CA VAL A 77 -1.27 22.67 1.53
C VAL A 77 -1.63 21.21 1.77
N PRO A 78 -2.80 20.90 2.37
CA PRO A 78 -3.31 19.53 2.43
C PRO A 78 -3.21 18.83 1.07
N TYR A 79 -2.72 17.58 1.06
CA TYR A 79 -2.40 16.87 -0.18
C TYR A 79 -3.63 16.59 -1.05
N GLU A 80 -4.80 16.53 -0.43
CA GLU A 80 -6.10 16.34 -1.08
C GLU A 80 -6.44 17.51 -2.02
N ASN A 81 -5.91 18.71 -1.75
CA ASN A 81 -6.07 19.86 -2.64
C ASN A 81 -5.25 19.75 -3.93
N LEU A 82 -4.31 18.80 -3.99
CA LEU A 82 -3.49 18.52 -5.16
C LEU A 82 -3.99 17.30 -5.95
N ASP A 83 -5.21 16.83 -5.65
CA ASP A 83 -5.82 15.64 -6.26
C ASP A 83 -4.99 14.36 -6.04
N LEU A 84 -4.18 14.33 -4.97
CA LEU A 84 -3.46 13.13 -4.56
C LEU A 84 -4.44 12.17 -3.86
N PRO A 85 -4.49 10.89 -4.26
CA PRO A 85 -5.47 9.96 -3.73
C PRO A 85 -5.19 9.65 -2.26
N LYS A 86 -6.26 9.55 -1.47
CA LYS A 86 -6.19 9.02 -0.11
C LYS A 86 -6.01 7.50 -0.18
N LEU A 87 -4.90 7.00 0.33
CA LEU A 87 -4.57 5.58 0.36
C LEU A 87 -4.44 5.10 1.81
N ASP A 88 -4.80 3.84 2.06
CA ASP A 88 -4.57 3.20 3.35
C ASP A 88 -3.07 2.88 3.55
N ASP A 89 -2.64 2.76 4.81
CA ASP A 89 -1.25 2.41 5.17
C ASP A 89 -0.84 1.01 4.67
N LEU A 90 -1.81 0.11 4.46
CA LEU A 90 -1.58 -1.23 3.94
C LEU A 90 -1.84 -1.26 2.44
N SER A 91 -0.92 -1.85 1.69
CA SER A 91 -1.11 -2.05 0.26
C SER A 91 -2.27 -3.01 -0.01
N THR A 92 -3.02 -2.77 -1.09
CA THR A 92 -4.09 -3.68 -1.54
C THR A 92 -3.58 -5.10 -1.77
N GLY A 93 -2.33 -5.23 -2.23
CA GLY A 93 -1.63 -6.51 -2.38
C GLY A 93 -1.42 -7.23 -1.04
N ALA A 94 -0.80 -6.55 -0.06
CA ALA A 94 -0.55 -7.12 1.27
C ALA A 94 -1.85 -7.48 1.99
N ARG A 95 -2.91 -6.68 1.81
CA ARG A 95 -4.24 -6.99 2.34
C ARG A 95 -4.82 -8.27 1.71
N SER A 96 -4.67 -8.43 0.40
CA SER A 96 -5.15 -9.62 -0.33
C SER A 96 -4.37 -10.87 0.05
N GLU A 97 -3.04 -10.75 0.13
CA GLU A 97 -2.14 -11.80 0.61
C GLU A 97 -2.53 -12.27 2.01
N ASN A 98 -2.80 -11.34 2.93
CA ASN A 98 -3.18 -11.68 4.29
C ASN A 98 -4.49 -12.48 4.35
N ILE A 99 -5.48 -12.15 3.51
CA ILE A 99 -6.74 -12.90 3.41
C ILE A 99 -6.49 -14.29 2.82
N GLN A 100 -5.73 -14.38 1.73
CA GLN A 100 -5.41 -15.65 1.08
C GLN A 100 -4.66 -16.60 2.04
N HIS A 101 -3.64 -16.10 2.73
CA HIS A 101 -2.87 -16.88 3.68
C HIS A 101 -3.58 -17.15 5.01
N THR A 102 -4.70 -16.50 5.31
CA THR A 102 -5.48 -16.80 6.52
C THR A 102 -6.60 -17.79 6.22
N LEU A 103 -7.40 -17.53 5.18
CA LEU A 103 -8.56 -18.36 4.84
C LEU A 103 -8.18 -19.62 4.05
N TYR A 104 -7.19 -19.54 3.16
CA TYR A 104 -6.78 -20.65 2.30
C TYR A 104 -5.49 -21.33 2.75
N LYS A 105 -4.92 -20.95 3.91
CA LYS A 105 -3.74 -21.62 4.46
C LYS A 105 -4.00 -23.11 4.61
N GLY A 106 -3.15 -23.93 3.98
CA GLY A 106 -3.27 -25.39 4.05
C GLY A 106 -4.60 -25.94 3.51
N MET A 107 -5.31 -25.19 2.66
CA MET A 107 -6.63 -25.54 2.14
C MET A 107 -7.71 -25.81 3.21
N MET A 108 -7.56 -25.27 4.43
CA MET A 108 -8.50 -25.54 5.54
C MET A 108 -9.94 -25.20 5.20
N LEU A 109 -10.21 -23.98 4.70
CA LEU A 109 -11.56 -23.55 4.35
C LEU A 109 -12.13 -24.33 3.14
N PRO A 110 -11.43 -24.48 1.99
CA PRO A 110 -11.88 -25.34 0.91
C PRO A 110 -12.20 -26.78 1.34
N LEU A 111 -11.32 -27.41 2.15
CA LEU A 111 -11.54 -28.78 2.63
C LEU A 111 -12.74 -28.86 3.58
N ALA A 112 -12.92 -27.90 4.47
CA ALA A 112 -14.08 -27.84 5.36
C ALA A 112 -15.40 -27.67 4.57
N VAL A 113 -15.41 -26.80 3.55
CA VAL A 113 -16.57 -26.62 2.67
C VAL A 113 -16.86 -27.89 1.88
N LEU A 114 -15.84 -28.52 1.28
CA LEU A 114 -16.00 -29.77 0.53
C LEU A 114 -16.52 -30.89 1.43
N ALA A 115 -15.98 -31.04 2.64
CA ALA A 115 -16.45 -32.02 3.61
C ALA A 115 -17.90 -31.76 4.01
N GLY A 116 -18.28 -30.50 4.28
CA GLY A 116 -19.64 -30.09 4.60
C GLY A 116 -20.63 -30.40 3.47
N LEU A 117 -20.29 -30.04 2.23
CA LEU A 117 -21.11 -30.34 1.04
C LEU A 117 -21.25 -31.85 0.83
N THR A 118 -20.17 -32.62 1.00
CA THR A 118 -20.18 -34.08 0.86
C THR A 118 -21.11 -34.73 1.89
N VAL A 119 -21.08 -34.26 3.15
CA VAL A 119 -21.97 -34.76 4.21
C VAL A 119 -23.44 -34.42 3.90
N LEU A 120 -23.72 -33.21 3.43
CA LEU A 120 -25.08 -32.78 3.10
C LEU A 120 -25.67 -33.59 1.95
N VAL A 121 -24.90 -33.78 0.86
CA VAL A 121 -25.32 -34.63 -0.28
C VAL A 121 -25.60 -36.06 0.18
N ARG A 122 -24.71 -36.66 0.99
CA ARG A 122 -24.89 -38.03 1.49
C ARG A 122 -26.11 -38.18 2.39
N ARG A 123 -26.45 -37.17 3.20
CA ARG A 123 -27.67 -37.18 4.03
C ARG A 123 -28.92 -37.06 3.17
N ASN A 124 -28.88 -36.22 2.14
CA ASN A 124 -30.01 -36.05 1.23
C ASN A 124 -30.30 -37.34 0.45
N THR A 125 -29.27 -37.98 -0.14
CA THR A 125 -29.45 -39.22 -0.90
C THR A 125 -29.77 -40.45 -0.05
N LYS A 126 -29.40 -40.47 1.24
CA LYS A 126 -29.71 -41.60 2.15
C LYS A 126 -31.17 -41.57 2.62
N ASN A 127 -31.79 -40.38 2.68
CA ASN A 127 -33.21 -40.26 3.02
C ASN A 127 -34.14 -40.78 1.90
N ASP A 128 -33.64 -40.96 0.67
CA ASP A 128 -34.41 -41.53 -0.45
C ASP A 128 -34.41 -43.08 -0.47
N HIS A 129 -33.66 -43.75 0.42
CA HIS A 129 -33.53 -45.22 0.47
C HIS A 129 -34.39 -45.88 1.56
N HIS A 130 -35.58 -45.34 1.84
CA HIS A 130 -36.49 -45.89 2.87
C HIS A 130 -37.96 -46.02 2.41
N ASP A 131 -38.23 -46.19 1.12
CA ASP A 131 -39.57 -46.51 0.58
C ASP A 131 -39.52 -47.48 -0.61
N GLY A 132 -38.88 -48.64 -0.46
CA GLY A 132 -38.92 -49.66 -1.52
C GLY A 132 -38.45 -51.03 -1.08
N GLY A 133 -39.39 -51.89 -0.67
CA GLY A 133 -39.21 -53.34 -0.68
C GLY A 133 -39.86 -54.09 0.47
N ASP A 134 -41.18 -53.94 0.67
CA ASP A 134 -42.00 -54.92 1.39
C ASP A 134 -42.88 -55.65 0.36
N ASP A 135 -42.26 -56.53 -0.41
CA ASP A 135 -42.93 -57.47 -1.28
C ASP A 135 -42.16 -58.80 -1.28
N HIS A 136 -42.45 -59.63 -0.26
CA HIS A 136 -42.20 -61.06 -0.32
C HIS A 136 -43.52 -61.83 -0.11
N GLU A 137 -43.85 -62.52 -1.18
CA GLU A 137 -44.92 -63.47 -1.47
C GLU A 137 -44.90 -64.73 -0.58
N SER A 138 -46.05 -65.11 0.00
CA SER A 138 -46.64 -66.47 0.10
C SER A 138 -47.87 -66.48 1.01
#